data_AF-A0AAV2ITJ2-F1
#
_entry.id   AF-A0AAV2ITJ2-F1
#
_cell.length_a   1.000
_cell.length_b   1.000
_cell.length_c   1.000
_cell.angle_alpha   90.00
_cell.angle_beta   90.00
_cell.angle_gamma   90.00
#
_symmetry.space_group_name_H-M   'P 1'
#
loop_
_entity.id
_entity.type
_entity.pdbx_description
1 polymer ?
#
loop_
_entity_poly.entity_id
_entity_poly.type
_entity_poly.pdbx_seq_one_letter_code
_entity_poly.pdbx_strand_id
1 'polypeptide(L)'
;MPAVRVNGQRSEGRTMQQRKTSSAGSRYQSREREPASRVDKLVLAAVGCGLYVYSVLTRTVVAYRKVAHDSNVLHTMLLSDSELLSCSEDGSVRLWEIQDLPPPAEPASAGFFGMLTFGRSSKQPGPQSKKVFDIPDLKRLELVGDLIGHSGAIQMFVSFKENGLVTCSADHLLILWKNGERQSHLRSIALFQKLEENGSL
;
A
#
# COMPACT_ATOMS: atom_id res chain seq x y z
N MET A 1 51.75 12.46 74.59
CA MET A 1 52.34 11.11 74.74
C MET A 1 53.05 10.74 73.43
N PRO A 2 54.23 10.12 73.51
CA PRO A 2 55.38 10.26 72.58
C PRO A 2 55.29 9.26 71.40
N ALA A 3 56.15 9.19 70.37
CA ALA A 3 57.62 9.17 70.34
C ALA A 3 58.09 9.20 68.85
N VAL A 4 59.19 9.90 68.51
CA VAL A 4 60.54 9.34 68.17
C VAL A 4 60.63 8.81 66.71
N ARG A 5 61.30 9.56 65.81
CA ARG A 5 62.64 9.30 65.18
C ARG A 5 62.62 8.08 64.21
N VAL A 6 63.34 8.00 63.10
CA VAL A 6 64.61 8.60 62.63
C VAL A 6 64.82 8.15 61.18
N ASN A 7 65.63 8.92 60.43
CA ASN A 7 66.46 8.60 59.25
C ASN A 7 65.89 7.67 58.16
N GLY A 8 65.88 8.03 56.88
CA GLY A 8 66.96 8.66 56.14
C GLY A 8 67.74 7.57 55.40
N GLN A 9 67.66 7.54 54.06
CA GLN A 9 68.77 7.27 53.15
C GLN A 9 68.35 7.37 51.68
N ARG A 10 69.18 8.13 50.93
CA ARG A 10 69.51 7.99 49.49
C ARG A 10 69.60 6.49 49.12
N SER A 11 69.36 6.01 47.90
CA SER A 11 69.52 6.49 46.52
C SER A 11 68.78 5.44 45.66
N GLU A 12 68.36 5.65 44.43
CA GLU A 12 69.15 5.64 43.19
C GLU A 12 68.15 5.82 42.04
N GLY A 13 68.59 6.44 40.95
CA GLY A 13 67.76 6.68 39.78
C GLY A 13 67.36 5.40 39.07
N ARG A 14 66.14 5.39 38.52
CA ARG A 14 65.78 4.55 37.38
C ARG A 14 64.80 5.29 36.47
N THR A 15 65.32 5.52 35.27
CA THR A 15 64.73 5.96 34.01
C THR A 15 63.22 5.77 33.89
N MET A 16 62.52 6.88 33.65
CA MET A 16 61.12 6.93 33.24
C MET A 16 60.99 6.29 31.84
N GLN A 17 60.42 5.08 31.77
CA GLN A 17 59.87 4.58 30.51
C GLN A 17 58.57 5.33 30.25
N GLN A 18 58.60 6.29 29.33
CA GLN A 18 57.36 6.80 28.71
C GLN A 18 56.71 5.65 27.94
N ARG A 19 55.61 5.12 28.50
CA ARG A 19 54.64 4.37 27.73
C ARG A 19 54.07 5.32 26.68
N LYS A 20 54.44 5.14 25.40
CA LYS A 20 53.72 5.72 24.27
C LYS A 20 52.30 5.15 24.33
N THR A 21 51.34 5.99 24.70
CA THR A 21 49.92 5.73 24.48
C THR A 21 49.70 5.68 22.97
N SER A 22 49.31 4.53 22.45
CA SER A 22 48.83 4.44 21.07
C SER A 22 47.55 5.27 20.97
N SER A 23 47.61 6.38 20.24
CA SER A 23 46.40 7.08 19.81
C SER A 23 45.67 6.15 18.85
N ALA A 24 44.67 5.44 19.34
CA ALA A 24 43.71 4.78 18.48
C ALA A 24 43.10 5.86 17.58
N GLY A 25 43.49 5.85 16.31
CA GLY A 25 42.84 6.65 15.29
C GLY A 25 41.38 6.25 15.28
N SER A 26 40.51 7.12 15.78
CA SER A 26 39.08 7.00 15.60
C SER A 26 38.83 7.15 14.10
N ARG A 27 38.83 6.00 13.43
CA ARG A 27 38.33 5.87 12.07
C ARG A 27 36.87 6.29 12.18
N TYR A 28 36.58 7.53 11.77
CA TYR A 28 35.22 7.92 11.41
C TYR A 28 34.78 6.94 10.33
N GLN A 29 34.15 5.85 10.74
CA GLN A 29 33.32 5.07 9.85
C GLN A 29 32.22 6.03 9.43
N SER A 30 32.33 6.54 8.21
CA SER A 30 31.20 7.11 7.50
C SER A 30 30.10 6.07 7.58
N ARG A 31 29.14 6.32 8.46
CA ARG A 31 27.91 5.55 8.56
C ARG A 31 27.24 5.75 7.21
N GLU A 32 27.42 4.79 6.30
CA GLU A 32 26.65 4.74 5.07
C GLU A 32 25.19 4.81 5.53
N ARG A 33 24.55 5.92 5.19
CA ARG A 33 23.12 6.02 5.39
C ARG A 33 22.55 4.97 4.44
N GLU A 34 21.95 3.93 5.01
CA GLU A 34 20.92 3.14 4.33
C GLU A 34 20.15 4.10 3.41
N PRO A 35 20.11 3.85 2.08
CA PRO A 35 19.42 4.76 1.18
C PRO A 35 17.99 4.85 1.69
N ALA A 36 17.58 6.07 2.08
CA ALA A 36 16.20 6.34 2.48
C ALA A 36 15.31 5.68 1.41
N SER A 37 14.50 4.70 1.81
CA SER A 37 13.62 3.99 0.90
C SER A 37 12.87 5.04 0.11
N ARG A 38 13.17 5.12 -1.19
CA ARG A 38 12.55 6.14 -2.04
C ARG A 38 11.08 5.80 -2.08
N VAL A 39 10.24 6.61 -1.43
CA VAL A 39 8.80 6.51 -1.55
C VAL A 39 8.47 6.69 -3.02
N ASP A 40 8.10 5.58 -3.66
CA ASP A 40 7.69 5.60 -5.05
C ASP A 40 6.36 6.35 -5.16
N LYS A 41 6.21 7.14 -6.20
CA LYS A 41 4.97 7.89 -6.44
C LYS A 41 4.18 7.16 -7.51
N LEU A 42 2.93 6.88 -7.21
CA LEU A 42 2.00 6.28 -8.16
C LEU A 42 1.24 7.36 -8.94
N VAL A 43 1.02 7.10 -10.22
CA VAL A 43 0.14 7.89 -11.10
C VAL A 43 -0.97 6.98 -11.60
N LEU A 44 -2.21 7.44 -11.44
CA LEU A 44 -3.40 6.76 -11.92
C LEU A 44 -3.84 7.36 -13.26
N ALA A 45 -4.17 6.51 -14.22
CA ALA A 45 -4.69 6.91 -15.52
C ALA A 45 -5.94 6.09 -15.87
N ALA A 46 -7.01 6.80 -16.23
CA ALA A 46 -8.17 6.23 -16.88
C ALA A 46 -7.93 6.18 -18.39
N VAL A 47 -8.23 5.03 -19.01
CA VAL A 47 -8.12 4.83 -20.46
C VAL A 47 -9.39 4.12 -20.94
N GLY A 48 -10.35 4.88 -21.45
CA GLY A 48 -11.69 4.36 -21.78
C GLY A 48 -12.37 3.80 -20.54
N CYS A 49 -12.78 2.52 -20.58
CA CYS A 49 -13.33 1.81 -19.43
C CYS A 49 -12.27 1.16 -18.52
N GLY A 50 -10.97 1.37 -18.80
CA GLY A 50 -9.86 0.76 -18.07
C GLY A 50 -9.13 1.70 -17.11
N LEU A 51 -8.42 1.10 -16.17
CA LEU A 51 -7.55 1.77 -15.19
C LEU A 51 -6.12 1.27 -15.32
N TYR A 52 -5.16 2.19 -15.20
CA TYR A 52 -3.73 1.91 -15.23
C TYR A 52 -3.03 2.66 -14.11
N VAL A 53 -2.18 1.96 -13.36
CA VAL A 53 -1.35 2.51 -12.30
C VAL A 53 0.09 2.44 -12.75
N TYR A 54 0.78 3.58 -12.74
CA TYR A 54 2.17 3.71 -13.12
C TYR A 54 3.03 4.06 -11.92
N SER A 55 4.20 3.43 -11.83
CA SER A 55 5.26 3.91 -10.96
C SER A 55 6.02 5.02 -11.67
N VAL A 56 6.17 6.17 -11.00
CA VAL A 56 6.99 7.28 -11.50
C VAL A 56 8.47 6.93 -11.44
N LEU A 57 8.88 6.16 -10.42
CA LEU A 57 10.28 5.77 -10.24
C LEU A 57 10.75 4.80 -11.32
N THR A 58 10.01 3.71 -11.55
CA THR A 58 10.37 2.67 -12.53
C THR A 58 9.92 3.01 -13.94
N ARG A 59 8.97 3.96 -14.09
CA ARG A 59 8.34 4.34 -15.36
C ARG A 59 7.64 3.16 -16.04
N THR A 60 7.15 2.22 -15.26
CA THR A 60 6.40 1.05 -15.74
C THR A 60 4.99 1.03 -15.18
N VAL A 61 4.11 0.27 -15.85
CA VAL A 61 2.80 -0.07 -15.29
C VAL A 61 3.02 -1.06 -14.15
N VAL A 62 2.51 -0.73 -12.96
CA VAL A 62 2.58 -1.61 -11.78
C VAL A 62 1.28 -2.36 -11.55
N ALA A 63 0.15 -1.83 -11.99
CA ALA A 63 -1.14 -2.54 -11.97
C ALA A 63 -2.04 -1.98 -13.07
N TYR A 64 -2.94 -2.80 -13.60
CA TYR A 64 -3.97 -2.32 -14.52
C TYR A 64 -5.19 -3.23 -14.53
N ARG A 65 -6.31 -2.68 -14.98
CA ARG A 65 -7.56 -3.39 -15.29
C ARG A 65 -8.11 -2.83 -16.59
N LYS A 66 -8.00 -3.58 -17.69
CA LYS A 66 -8.42 -3.11 -19.02
C LYS A 66 -9.91 -2.81 -19.12
N VAL A 67 -10.72 -3.57 -18.38
CA VAL A 67 -12.16 -3.39 -18.25
C VAL A 67 -12.44 -3.25 -16.76
N ALA A 68 -12.25 -2.03 -16.25
CA ALA A 68 -12.51 -1.69 -14.87
C ALA A 68 -13.98 -1.32 -14.66
N HIS A 69 -14.61 -0.73 -15.68
CA HIS A 69 -15.99 -0.30 -15.69
C HIS A 69 -16.72 -0.79 -16.94
N ASP A 70 -18.05 -0.69 -16.94
CA ASP A 70 -18.90 -1.10 -18.07
C ASP A 70 -19.10 0.04 -19.09
N SER A 71 -18.63 1.25 -18.76
CA SER A 71 -18.48 2.39 -19.66
C SER A 71 -17.21 3.19 -19.33
N ASN A 72 -17.04 4.38 -19.93
CA ASN A 72 -15.88 5.24 -19.72
C ASN A 72 -15.71 5.65 -18.25
N VAL A 73 -14.48 5.58 -17.77
CA VAL A 73 -14.08 6.14 -16.48
C VAL A 73 -13.92 7.65 -16.63
N LEU A 74 -14.64 8.41 -15.81
CA LEU A 74 -14.69 9.87 -15.87
C LEU A 74 -13.82 10.55 -14.80
N HIS A 75 -13.68 9.91 -13.63
CA HIS A 75 -12.84 10.43 -12.56
C HIS A 75 -12.18 9.31 -11.77
N THR A 76 -10.99 9.59 -11.23
CA THR A 76 -10.21 8.63 -10.45
C THR A 76 -9.43 9.32 -9.33
N MET A 77 -9.18 8.62 -8.23
CA MET A 77 -8.44 9.15 -7.08
C MET A 77 -7.65 8.06 -6.39
N LEU A 78 -6.35 8.27 -6.16
CA LEU A 78 -5.56 7.45 -5.23
C LEU A 78 -5.90 7.85 -3.79
N LEU A 79 -6.28 6.88 -2.96
CA LEU A 79 -6.53 7.07 -1.53
C LEU A 79 -5.27 6.79 -0.70
N SER A 80 -4.51 5.78 -1.12
CA SER A 80 -3.25 5.32 -0.53
C SER A 80 -2.40 4.65 -1.62
N ASP A 81 -1.21 4.14 -1.29
CA ASP A 81 -0.36 3.41 -2.25
C ASP A 81 -0.95 2.04 -2.66
N SER A 82 -2.01 1.59 -1.99
CA SER A 82 -2.68 0.32 -2.24
C SER A 82 -4.16 0.46 -2.59
N GLU A 83 -4.77 1.64 -2.44
CA GLU A 83 -6.21 1.81 -2.63
C GLU A 83 -6.53 3.00 -3.54
N LEU A 84 -7.53 2.82 -4.39
CA LEU A 84 -8.00 3.86 -5.30
C LEU A 84 -9.50 3.78 -5.58
N LEU A 85 -10.05 4.91 -6.03
CA LEU A 85 -11.44 5.06 -6.46
C LEU A 85 -11.50 5.40 -7.93
N SER A 86 -12.58 4.96 -8.58
CA SER A 86 -12.97 5.40 -9.92
C SER A 86 -14.47 5.58 -10.03
N CYS A 87 -14.92 6.55 -10.83
CA CYS A 87 -16.33 6.67 -11.23
C CYS A 87 -16.49 6.71 -12.74
N SER A 88 -17.67 6.33 -13.21
CA SER A 88 -17.91 6.02 -14.61
C SER A 88 -19.24 6.54 -15.11
N GLU A 89 -19.35 6.61 -16.44
CA GLU A 89 -20.61 6.80 -17.15
C GLU A 89 -21.66 5.71 -16.84
N ASP A 90 -21.23 4.54 -16.37
CA ASP A 90 -22.10 3.43 -15.97
C ASP A 90 -22.90 3.68 -14.67
N GLY A 91 -22.71 4.83 -14.02
CA GLY A 91 -23.44 5.21 -12.81
C GLY A 91 -22.88 4.61 -11.52
N SER A 92 -21.72 3.96 -11.57
CA SER A 92 -21.06 3.37 -10.40
C SER A 92 -19.79 4.12 -9.98
N VAL A 93 -19.52 4.13 -8.67
CA VAL A 93 -18.17 4.31 -8.14
C VAL A 93 -17.64 2.95 -7.74
N ARG A 94 -16.41 2.63 -8.12
CA ARG A 94 -15.73 1.37 -7.75
C ARG A 94 -14.51 1.65 -6.87
N LEU A 95 -14.34 0.81 -5.86
CA LEU A 95 -13.23 0.81 -4.92
C LEU A 95 -12.28 -0.32 -5.33
N TRP A 96 -11.01 0.00 -5.43
CA TRP A 96 -10.01 -0.94 -5.89
C TRP A 96 -8.83 -1.05 -4.93
N GLU A 97 -8.31 -2.25 -4.80
CA GLU A 97 -7.06 -2.53 -4.12
C GLU A 97 -5.99 -3.03 -5.08
N ILE A 98 -4.76 -2.57 -4.87
CA ILE A 98 -3.56 -3.06 -5.55
C ILE A 98 -2.97 -4.18 -4.70
N GLN A 99 -3.07 -5.41 -5.19
CA GLN A 99 -2.64 -6.61 -4.49
C GLN A 99 -1.53 -7.34 -5.25
N ASP A 100 -0.60 -7.95 -4.52
CA ASP A 100 0.46 -8.75 -5.12
C ASP A 100 -0.11 -9.96 -5.87
N LEU A 101 0.59 -10.42 -6.91
CA LEU A 101 0.24 -11.71 -7.51
C LEU A 101 0.50 -12.84 -6.50
N PRO A 102 -0.36 -13.89 -6.42
CA PRO A 102 -0.03 -15.05 -5.62
C PRO A 102 1.25 -15.65 -6.22
N PRO A 103 2.05 -16.32 -5.38
CA PRO A 103 3.22 -17.01 -5.87
C PRO A 103 2.82 -17.99 -7.00
N PRO A 104 3.72 -18.24 -7.96
CA PRO A 104 3.50 -19.28 -8.95
C PRO A 104 3.14 -20.57 -8.22
N ALA A 105 2.06 -21.24 -8.62
CA ALA A 105 1.77 -22.56 -8.10
C ALA A 105 2.96 -23.46 -8.42
N GLU A 106 3.52 -24.14 -7.41
CA GLU A 106 4.52 -25.17 -7.63
C GLU A 106 3.97 -26.16 -8.66
N PRO A 107 4.74 -26.56 -9.68
CA PRO A 107 4.29 -27.57 -10.61
C PRO A 107 3.93 -28.80 -9.80
N ALA A 108 2.65 -29.19 -9.86
CA ALA A 108 2.20 -30.43 -9.23
C ALA A 108 3.17 -31.51 -9.69
N SER A 109 3.88 -32.12 -8.74
CA SER A 109 4.74 -33.26 -9.02
C SER A 109 3.92 -34.21 -9.88
N ALA A 110 4.42 -34.53 -11.07
CA ALA A 110 3.84 -35.55 -11.93
C ALA A 110 4.01 -36.90 -11.23
N GLY A 111 3.29 -37.09 -10.13
CA GLY A 111 3.14 -38.34 -9.44
C GLY A 111 2.35 -39.24 -10.37
N PHE A 112 3.08 -40.09 -11.08
CA PHE A 112 2.71 -41.46 -11.42
C PHE A 112 1.20 -41.78 -11.54
N PHE A 113 0.46 -41.02 -12.34
CA PHE A 113 -0.80 -41.47 -12.94
C PHE A 113 -0.52 -41.78 -14.41
N GLY A 114 0.42 -42.71 -14.61
CA GLY A 114 0.51 -43.46 -15.84
C GLY A 114 -0.61 -44.49 -15.85
N MET A 115 -1.43 -44.44 -16.89
CA MET A 115 -2.37 -45.45 -17.38
C MET A 115 -3.85 -45.06 -17.28
N LEU A 116 -4.50 -45.14 -18.45
CA LEU A 116 -5.93 -44.93 -18.76
C LEU A 116 -6.30 -43.46 -18.99
N THR A 117 -6.29 -42.94 -20.23
CA THR A 117 -7.21 -43.35 -21.28
C THR A 117 -6.69 -42.98 -22.68
N PHE A 118 -7.00 -43.86 -23.64
CA PHE A 118 -6.74 -43.70 -25.07
C PHE A 118 -7.66 -42.63 -25.69
N GLY A 119 -7.15 -41.87 -26.66
CA GLY A 119 -7.95 -41.52 -27.84
C GLY A 119 -7.89 -40.08 -28.33
N ARG A 120 -7.27 -39.94 -29.52
CA ARG A 120 -7.50 -38.94 -30.57
C ARG A 120 -6.85 -37.55 -30.43
N SER A 121 -5.76 -37.43 -31.21
CA SER A 121 -5.24 -36.21 -31.81
C SER A 121 -6.37 -35.36 -32.41
N SER A 122 -6.57 -34.16 -31.84
CA SER A 122 -7.17 -33.03 -32.52
C SER A 122 -6.26 -31.83 -32.29
N LYS A 123 -5.59 -31.39 -33.36
CA LYS A 123 -4.86 -30.12 -33.38
C LYS A 123 -5.87 -28.99 -33.19
N GLN A 124 -6.04 -28.53 -31.95
CA GLN A 124 -6.69 -27.26 -31.65
C GLN A 124 -5.63 -26.16 -31.70
N PRO A 125 -5.81 -25.10 -32.52
CA PRO A 125 -4.98 -23.91 -32.40
C PRO A 125 -5.40 -23.19 -31.11
N GLY A 126 -4.67 -23.44 -30.02
CA GLY A 126 -4.84 -22.67 -28.79
C GLY A 126 -4.67 -21.17 -29.09
N PRO A 127 -5.42 -20.28 -28.42
CA PRO A 127 -5.22 -18.85 -28.56
C PRO A 127 -3.77 -18.58 -28.22
N GLN A 128 -3.03 -17.98 -29.16
CA GLN A 128 -1.67 -17.55 -28.89
C GLN A 128 -1.73 -16.64 -27.67
N SER A 129 -1.23 -17.15 -26.54
CA SER A 129 -0.89 -16.33 -25.40
C SER A 129 0.15 -15.36 -25.93
N LYS A 130 -0.32 -14.16 -26.31
CA LYS A 130 0.55 -13.02 -26.56
C LYS A 130 1.49 -13.00 -25.37
N LYS A 131 2.79 -13.19 -25.62
CA LYS A 131 3.84 -13.11 -24.60
C LYS A 131 3.54 -11.87 -23.77
N VAL A 132 2.95 -12.10 -22.59
CA VAL A 132 2.85 -11.06 -21.58
C VAL A 132 4.30 -10.80 -21.27
N PHE A 133 4.78 -9.63 -21.68
CA PHE A 133 6.05 -9.13 -21.20
C PHE A 133 6.03 -9.35 -19.68
N ASP A 134 6.98 -10.13 -19.16
CA ASP A 134 7.22 -10.20 -17.73
C ASP A 134 7.59 -8.78 -17.31
N ILE A 135 6.59 -8.03 -16.86
CA ILE A 135 6.78 -6.74 -16.23
C ILE A 135 7.12 -7.10 -14.78
N PRO A 136 8.36 -6.86 -14.34
CA PRO A 136 8.74 -7.11 -12.95
C PRO A 136 7.80 -6.31 -12.03
N ASP A 137 7.36 -6.93 -10.93
CA ASP A 137 6.47 -6.35 -9.92
C ASP A 137 5.08 -5.91 -10.41
N LEU A 138 4.56 -6.54 -11.47
CA LEU A 138 3.15 -6.37 -11.81
C LEU A 138 2.29 -6.88 -10.65
N LYS A 139 1.29 -6.09 -10.27
CA LYS A 139 0.29 -6.34 -9.25
C LYS A 139 -1.10 -6.46 -9.89
N ARG A 140 -2.02 -7.11 -9.19
CA ARG A 140 -3.44 -7.12 -9.57
C ARG A 140 -4.14 -5.89 -9.02
N LEU A 141 -5.08 -5.38 -9.81
CA LEU A 141 -6.06 -4.38 -9.38
C LEU A 141 -7.39 -5.11 -9.15
N GLU A 142 -7.76 -5.30 -7.89
CA GLU A 142 -8.95 -6.05 -7.46
C GLU A 142 -10.08 -5.10 -7.07
N LEU A 143 -11.30 -5.46 -7.46
CA LEU A 143 -12.51 -4.73 -7.08
C LEU A 143 -12.91 -5.18 -5.67
N VAL A 144 -12.89 -4.27 -4.71
CA VAL A 144 -13.23 -4.57 -3.30
C VAL A 144 -14.59 -4.04 -2.89
N GLY A 145 -15.19 -3.16 -3.69
CA GLY A 145 -16.55 -2.70 -3.47
C GLY A 145 -17.05 -1.75 -4.55
N ASP A 146 -18.36 -1.56 -4.58
CA ASP A 146 -19.05 -0.64 -5.46
C ASP A 146 -20.06 0.22 -4.68
N LEU A 147 -20.25 1.45 -5.16
CA LEU A 147 -21.28 2.36 -4.68
C LEU A 147 -22.25 2.58 -5.83
N ILE A 148 -23.44 2.00 -5.66
CA ILE A 148 -24.52 1.98 -6.65
C ILE A 148 -25.68 2.80 -6.11
N GLY A 149 -26.18 3.74 -6.92
CA GLY A 149 -27.30 4.60 -6.54
C GLY A 149 -27.65 5.68 -7.54
N HIS A 150 -26.68 6.10 -8.37
CA HIS A 150 -26.96 7.00 -9.48
C HIS A 150 -27.61 6.28 -10.66
N SER A 151 -28.52 6.96 -11.35
CA SER A 151 -29.17 6.44 -12.58
C SER A 151 -28.54 6.97 -13.86
N GLY A 152 -27.53 7.83 -13.74
CA GLY A 152 -26.78 8.42 -14.84
C GLY A 152 -25.27 8.53 -14.55
N ALA A 153 -24.53 9.01 -15.55
CA ALA A 153 -23.09 9.14 -15.52
C ALA A 153 -22.58 9.96 -14.32
N ILE A 154 -21.68 9.37 -13.53
CA ILE A 154 -21.05 10.08 -12.41
C ILE A 154 -19.90 10.95 -12.96
N GLN A 155 -20.08 12.25 -12.90
CA GLN A 155 -19.14 13.23 -13.48
C GLN A 155 -17.91 13.46 -12.60
N MET A 156 -18.09 13.42 -11.27
CA MET A 156 -17.03 13.65 -10.30
C MET A 156 -17.41 13.07 -8.94
N PHE A 157 -16.40 12.84 -8.10
CA PHE A 157 -16.59 12.62 -6.68
C PHE A 157 -15.52 13.34 -5.86
N VAL A 158 -15.80 13.53 -4.56
CA VAL A 158 -14.85 14.07 -3.58
C VAL A 158 -14.85 13.16 -2.36
N SER A 159 -13.66 12.67 -1.99
CA SER A 159 -13.46 11.83 -0.80
C SER A 159 -13.06 12.67 0.41
N PHE A 160 -13.73 12.42 1.53
CA PHE A 160 -13.41 12.99 2.84
C PHE A 160 -12.83 11.93 3.78
N LYS A 161 -12.13 10.93 3.22
CA LYS A 161 -11.55 9.79 3.95
C LYS A 161 -12.64 9.07 4.77
N GLU A 162 -12.41 8.89 6.07
CA GLU A 162 -13.34 8.24 6.98
C GLU A 162 -14.70 8.95 7.14
N ASN A 163 -14.79 10.22 6.77
CA ASN A 163 -16.02 11.00 6.91
C ASN A 163 -17.04 10.71 5.79
N GLY A 164 -16.61 10.06 4.71
CA GLY A 164 -17.46 9.67 3.60
C GLY A 164 -17.00 10.18 2.24
N LEU A 165 -17.84 9.95 1.24
CA LEU A 165 -17.64 10.33 -0.15
C LEU A 165 -18.87 11.10 -0.64
N VAL A 166 -18.68 12.11 -1.49
CA VAL A 166 -19.77 12.78 -2.21
C VAL A 166 -19.59 12.56 -3.69
N THR A 167 -20.64 12.13 -4.38
CA THR A 167 -20.68 11.95 -5.83
C THR A 167 -21.64 12.95 -6.48
N CYS A 168 -21.35 13.39 -7.70
CA CYS A 168 -22.27 14.17 -8.53
C CYS A 168 -22.46 13.50 -9.90
N SER A 169 -23.69 13.52 -10.39
CA SER A 169 -24.07 12.80 -11.61
C SER A 169 -24.92 13.63 -12.55
N ALA A 170 -24.95 13.20 -13.81
CA ALA A 170 -25.85 13.68 -14.85
C ALA A 170 -27.33 13.42 -14.53
N ASP A 171 -27.65 12.59 -13.51
CA ASP A 171 -29.01 12.38 -13.01
C ASP A 171 -29.54 13.51 -12.11
N HIS A 172 -28.78 14.61 -11.99
CA HIS A 172 -29.09 15.78 -11.17
C HIS A 172 -29.08 15.54 -9.65
N LEU A 173 -28.50 14.42 -9.19
CA LEU A 173 -28.35 14.13 -7.76
C LEU A 173 -26.92 14.33 -7.28
N LEU A 174 -26.83 14.72 -6.01
CA LEU A 174 -25.64 14.54 -5.18
C LEU A 174 -25.93 13.42 -4.18
N ILE A 175 -25.07 12.41 -4.12
CA ILE A 175 -25.20 11.33 -3.12
C ILE A 175 -24.03 11.42 -2.13
N LEU A 176 -24.38 11.40 -0.84
CA LEU A 176 -23.43 11.33 0.27
C LEU A 176 -23.36 9.90 0.79
N TRP A 177 -22.18 9.28 0.67
CA TRP A 177 -21.89 7.93 1.12
C TRP A 177 -21.18 7.99 2.48
N LYS A 178 -21.72 7.30 3.48
CA LYS A 178 -21.18 7.23 4.84
C LYS A 178 -21.32 5.84 5.43
N ASN A 179 -20.46 5.49 6.38
CA ASN A 179 -20.62 4.29 7.18
C ASN A 179 -21.90 4.39 8.05
N GLY A 180 -22.93 3.62 7.70
CA GLY A 180 -24.23 3.65 8.36
C GLY A 180 -24.21 3.22 9.83
N GLU A 181 -23.36 2.25 10.20
CA GLU A 181 -23.18 1.80 11.58
C GLU A 181 -22.61 2.92 12.44
N ARG A 182 -21.51 3.54 11.98
CA ARG A 182 -20.89 4.69 12.66
C ARG A 182 -21.86 5.84 12.82
N GLN A 183 -22.60 6.18 11.76
CA GLN A 183 -23.58 7.28 11.83
C GLN A 183 -24.74 6.95 12.78
N SER A 184 -25.21 5.70 12.81
CA SER A 184 -26.24 5.27 13.75
C SER A 184 -25.73 5.35 15.19
N HIS A 185 -24.51 4.88 15.46
CA HIS A 185 -23.89 4.98 16.78
C HIS A 185 -23.77 6.43 17.27
N LEU A 186 -23.30 7.34 16.41
CA LEU A 186 -23.20 8.76 16.74
C LEU A 186 -24.56 9.40 17.04
N ARG A 187 -25.61 9.05 16.26
CA ARG A 187 -26.98 9.53 16.52
C ARG A 187 -27.51 9.02 17.86
N SER A 188 -27.24 7.76 18.21
CA SER A 188 -27.63 7.20 19.50
C SER A 188 -26.95 7.93 20.66
N ILE A 189 -25.64 8.17 20.59
CA ILE A 189 -24.92 8.94 21.61
C ILE A 189 -25.51 10.33 21.78
N ALA A 190 -25.73 11.05 20.66
CA ALA A 190 -26.28 12.40 20.69
C ALA A 190 -27.69 12.44 21.29
N LEU A 191 -28.50 11.40 21.05
CA LEU A 191 -29.82 11.27 21.65
C LEU A 191 -29.74 11.11 23.17
N PHE A 192 -28.87 10.23 23.68
CA PHE A 192 -28.71 10.03 25.13
C PHE A 192 -28.25 11.30 25.84
N GLN A 193 -27.25 12.00 25.30
CA GLN A 193 -26.80 13.29 25.84
C GLN A 193 -27.95 14.29 25.94
N LYS A 194 -28.77 14.38 24.89
CA LYS A 194 -29.93 15.28 24.87
C LYS A 194 -31.01 14.87 25.88
N LEU A 195 -31.18 13.58 26.17
CA LEU A 195 -32.13 13.11 27.18
C LEU A 195 -31.65 13.42 28.60
N GLU A 196 -30.34 13.27 28.87
CA GLU A 196 -29.72 13.67 30.14
C GLU A 196 -29.84 15.17 30.39
N GLU A 197 -29.57 16.00 29.37
CA GLU A 197 -29.70 17.47 29.45
C GLU A 197 -31.13 17.93 29.75
N ASN A 198 -32.14 17.22 29.22
CA ASN A 198 -33.55 17.54 29.41
C ASN A 198 -34.14 16.95 30.70
N GLY A 199 -33.32 16.34 31.58
CA GLY A 199 -33.78 15.71 32.82
C GLY A 199 -34.76 14.56 32.60
N SER A 200 -34.67 13.90 31.44
CA SER A 200 -35.57 12.81 31.02
C SER A 200 -35.01 11.41 31.28
N LEU A 201 -33.96 11.31 32.11
CA LEU A 201 -33.29 10.09 32.55
C LEU A 201 -33.07 10.12 34.06
#